data_AF-A0A1J5PRV2-F1
#
_entry.id   AF-A0A1J5PRV2-F1
#
_cell.length_a   1.000
_cell.length_b   1.000
_cell.length_c   1.000
_cell.angle_alpha   90.00
_cell.angle_beta   90.00
_cell.angle_gamma   90.00
#
_symmetry.space_group_name_H-M   'P 1'
#
loop_
_entity.id
_entity.type
_entity.pdbx_description
1 polymer ?
#
loop_
_entity_poly.entity_id
_entity_poly.type
_entity_poly.pdbx_seq_one_letter_code
_entity_poly.pdbx_strand_id
1 'polypeptide(L)'
;MSETFETILGHAFQRPELLKEALTHRSAAHKSGGRGRARASNERLEFIGDRVLGLAMAEWLAERFPQEQEGELGRRLAYLVSQPVLAGVAETIGLAAALSVSPGEARAGVAKRATVLADALEAALGALYMDGGLGVARDFVRRAWNDAMTVQAEPPKDAKTALQEWA
;
A
#
# COMPACT_ATOMS: atom_id res chain seq x y z
N MET A 1 -26.05 -3.55 -0.76
CA MET A 1 -25.18 -4.00 -1.87
C MET A 1 -23.76 -3.87 -1.37
N SER A 2 -22.93 -4.92 -1.48
CA SER A 2 -21.51 -4.80 -1.10
C SER A 2 -20.87 -3.78 -2.03
N GLU A 3 -20.15 -2.80 -1.50
CA GLU A 3 -19.33 -1.91 -2.33
C GLU A 3 -18.28 -2.72 -3.08
N THR A 4 -18.02 -2.35 -4.34
CA THR A 4 -16.94 -2.94 -5.13
C THR A 4 -15.61 -2.38 -4.66
N PHE A 5 -14.53 -3.15 -4.79
CA PHE A 5 -13.20 -2.66 -4.41
C PHE A 5 -12.77 -1.44 -5.24
N GLU A 6 -13.24 -1.31 -6.48
CA GLU A 6 -13.09 -0.09 -7.30
C GLU A 6 -13.70 1.16 -6.64
N THR A 7 -14.85 1.02 -5.98
CA THR A 7 -15.50 2.11 -5.24
C THR A 7 -14.65 2.54 -4.06
N ILE A 8 -14.07 1.59 -3.33
CA ILE A 8 -13.15 1.83 -2.21
C ILE A 8 -11.89 2.58 -2.68
N LEU A 9 -11.32 2.12 -3.81
CA LEU A 9 -10.19 2.77 -4.45
C LEU A 9 -10.55 4.15 -5.05
N GLY A 10 -11.84 4.42 -5.30
CA GLY A 10 -12.32 5.65 -5.90
C GLY A 10 -11.98 5.79 -7.39
N HIS A 11 -11.78 4.66 -8.08
CA HIS A 11 -11.36 4.64 -9.49
C HIS A 11 -12.06 3.52 -10.26
N ALA A 12 -12.67 3.86 -11.39
CA ALA A 12 -13.24 2.91 -12.32
C ALA A 12 -12.18 2.51 -13.35
N PHE A 13 -11.73 1.26 -13.31
CA PHE A 13 -10.60 0.81 -14.12
C PHE A 13 -10.97 0.70 -15.61
N GLN A 14 -10.17 1.33 -16.48
CA GLN A 14 -10.25 1.13 -17.93
C GLN A 14 -9.63 -0.21 -18.33
N ARG A 15 -8.68 -0.70 -17.53
CA ARG A 15 -8.06 -2.03 -17.62
C ARG A 15 -8.31 -2.85 -16.35
N PRO A 16 -9.49 -3.49 -16.23
CA PRO A 16 -9.85 -4.29 -15.05
C PRO A 16 -8.86 -5.42 -14.74
N GLU A 17 -8.10 -5.88 -15.74
CA GLU A 17 -7.05 -6.88 -15.56
C GLU A 17 -5.93 -6.42 -14.60
N LEU A 18 -5.64 -5.12 -14.52
CA LEU A 18 -4.63 -4.58 -13.60
C LEU A 18 -5.07 -4.76 -12.16
N LEU A 19 -6.33 -4.45 -11.86
CA LEU A 19 -6.89 -4.63 -10.52
C LEU A 19 -6.96 -6.13 -10.17
N LYS A 20 -7.35 -6.97 -11.12
CA LYS A 20 -7.36 -8.42 -10.93
C LYS A 20 -5.96 -8.97 -10.64
N GLU A 21 -4.94 -8.52 -11.37
CA GLU A 21 -3.54 -8.91 -11.14
C GLU A 21 -3.09 -8.47 -9.75
N ALA A 22 -3.34 -7.21 -9.36
CA ALA A 22 -2.99 -6.66 -8.05
C ALA A 22 -3.59 -7.46 -6.88
N LEU A 23 -4.84 -7.92 -7.04
CA LEU A 23 -5.57 -8.68 -6.03
C LEU A 23 -5.26 -10.20 -6.06
N THR A 24 -4.38 -10.66 -6.95
CA THR A 24 -4.03 -12.08 -7.07
C THR A 24 -2.69 -12.35 -6.41
N HIS A 25 -2.73 -12.99 -5.23
CA HIS A 25 -1.52 -13.44 -4.56
C HIS A 25 -0.83 -14.54 -5.38
N ARG A 26 0.50 -14.61 -5.32
CA ARG A 26 1.32 -15.60 -6.05
C ARG A 26 0.83 -17.05 -5.91
N SER A 27 0.30 -17.42 -4.73
CA SER A 27 -0.23 -18.78 -4.50
C SER A 27 -1.45 -19.14 -5.36
N ALA A 28 -2.27 -18.15 -5.74
CA ALA A 28 -3.37 -18.32 -6.68
C ALA A 28 -2.87 -18.32 -8.14
N ALA A 29 -1.83 -17.53 -8.45
CA ALA A 29 -1.21 -17.47 -9.78
C ALA A 29 -0.55 -18.79 -10.22
N HIS A 30 -0.02 -19.58 -9.26
CA HIS A 30 0.68 -20.83 -9.57
C HIS A 30 -0.21 -21.99 -10.05
N LYS A 31 -1.55 -21.90 -9.96
CA LYS A 31 -2.47 -23.00 -10.36
C LYS A 31 -2.79 -23.06 -11.86
N SER A 32 -2.51 -22.02 -12.64
CA SER A 32 -2.72 -22.03 -14.10
C SER A 32 -1.48 -22.56 -14.84
N GLY A 33 -1.44 -23.87 -15.10
CA GLY A 33 -0.27 -24.63 -15.59
C GLY A 33 0.21 -24.38 -17.04
N GLY A 34 0.48 -23.13 -17.44
CA GLY A 34 1.07 -22.78 -18.74
C GLY A 34 2.41 -22.03 -18.62
N ARG A 35 3.25 -22.07 -19.67
CA ARG A 35 4.60 -21.45 -19.75
C ARG A 35 4.64 -19.90 -19.66
N GLY A 36 3.58 -19.24 -19.20
CA GLY A 36 3.51 -17.81 -18.84
C GLY A 36 3.84 -17.52 -17.37
N ARG A 37 4.71 -18.34 -16.78
CA ARG A 37 4.89 -18.63 -15.33
C ARG A 37 5.38 -17.48 -14.43
N ALA A 38 5.72 -16.32 -14.98
CA ALA A 38 6.33 -15.20 -14.24
C ALA A 38 5.54 -13.88 -14.35
N ARG A 39 4.36 -13.90 -14.97
CA ARG A 39 3.67 -12.67 -15.41
C ARG A 39 2.30 -12.42 -14.77
N ALA A 40 1.93 -13.20 -13.74
CA ALA A 40 0.58 -13.16 -13.16
C ALA A 40 0.55 -13.05 -11.62
N SER A 41 1.70 -12.78 -10.98
CA SER A 41 1.74 -12.38 -9.57
C SER A 41 1.67 -10.85 -9.47
N ASN A 42 1.08 -10.37 -8.38
CA ASN A 42 1.00 -8.96 -8.06
C ASN A 42 2.37 -8.28 -7.80
N GLU A 43 3.46 -9.04 -7.68
CA GLU A 43 4.83 -8.58 -7.37
C GLU A 43 5.34 -7.46 -8.29
N ARG A 44 4.97 -7.47 -9.58
CA ARG A 44 5.39 -6.39 -10.50
C ARG A 44 4.63 -5.08 -10.23
N LEU A 45 3.36 -5.18 -9.87
CA LEU A 45 2.54 -4.02 -9.52
C LEU A 45 2.92 -3.51 -8.12
N GLU A 46 3.23 -4.41 -7.18
CA GLU A 46 3.79 -4.09 -5.86
C GLU A 46 5.06 -3.24 -5.99
N PHE A 47 6.03 -3.71 -6.79
CA PHE A 47 7.27 -2.97 -7.06
C PHE A 47 7.03 -1.54 -7.59
N ILE A 48 6.04 -1.36 -8.47
CA ILE A 48 5.66 -0.04 -8.99
C ILE A 48 4.96 0.77 -7.90
N GLY A 49 4.04 0.15 -7.18
CA GLY A 49 3.24 0.74 -6.12
C GLY A 49 4.07 1.29 -4.97
N ASP A 50 5.07 0.56 -4.50
CA ASP A 50 6.05 1.00 -3.50
C ASP A 50 6.68 2.36 -3.89
N ARG A 51 7.15 2.48 -5.14
CA ARG A 51 7.76 3.73 -5.64
C ARG A 51 6.76 4.86 -5.80
N VAL A 52 5.55 4.54 -6.24
CA VAL A 52 4.46 5.52 -6.35
C VAL A 52 4.06 6.03 -4.96
N LEU A 53 3.93 5.13 -3.98
CA LEU A 53 3.65 5.48 -2.59
C LEU A 53 4.75 6.38 -2.03
N GLY A 54 6.01 5.98 -2.21
CA GLY A 54 7.17 6.76 -1.76
C GLY A 54 7.16 8.19 -2.29
N LEU A 55 6.94 8.37 -3.60
CA LEU A 55 6.85 9.70 -4.21
C LEU A 55 5.65 10.49 -3.69
N ALA A 56 4.44 9.91 -3.74
CA ALA A 56 3.21 10.59 -3.34
C ALA A 56 3.24 11.01 -1.87
N MET A 57 3.81 10.17 -1.00
CA MET A 57 3.96 10.44 0.43
C MET A 57 5.02 11.51 0.67
N ALA A 58 6.17 11.46 -0.02
CA ALA A 58 7.22 12.47 0.12
C ALA A 58 6.73 13.87 -0.28
N GLU A 59 5.99 13.98 -1.38
CA GLU A 59 5.37 15.24 -1.82
C GLU A 59 4.38 15.76 -0.77
N TRP A 60 3.50 14.88 -0.26
CA TRP A 60 2.52 15.28 0.74
C TRP A 60 3.16 15.72 2.06
N LEU A 61 4.23 15.05 2.49
CA LEU A 61 5.01 15.44 3.66
C LEU A 61 5.67 16.81 3.48
N ALA A 62 6.29 17.07 2.33
CA ALA A 62 6.92 18.36 2.03
C ALA A 62 5.89 19.51 2.02
N GLU A 63 4.69 19.27 1.49
CA GLU A 63 3.58 20.23 1.54
C GLU A 63 3.06 20.45 2.97
N ARG A 64 2.91 19.37 3.74
CA ARG A 64 2.27 19.41 5.05
C ARG A 64 3.17 19.98 6.14
N PHE A 65 4.48 19.76 6.01
CA PHE A 65 5.52 20.13 6.97
C PHE A 65 6.64 20.96 6.30
N PRO A 66 6.34 22.15 5.76
CA PRO A 66 7.29 22.92 4.95
C PRO A 66 8.49 23.48 5.72
N GLN A 67 8.47 23.39 7.06
CA GLN A 67 9.55 23.87 7.94
C GLN A 67 10.46 22.73 8.43
N GLU A 68 10.13 21.48 8.10
CA GLU A 68 10.92 20.33 8.49
C GLU A 68 12.09 20.10 7.53
N GLN A 69 13.22 19.66 8.09
CA GLN A 69 14.41 19.31 7.31
C GLN A 69 14.28 17.89 6.74
N GLU A 70 15.11 17.58 5.75
CA GLU A 70 15.13 16.27 5.06
C GLU A 70 15.14 15.08 6.03
N GLY A 71 15.91 15.14 7.11
CA GLY A 71 15.98 14.06 8.10
C GLY A 71 14.66 13.79 8.82
N GLU A 72 13.91 14.84 9.18
CA GLU A 72 12.59 14.73 9.81
C GLU A 72 11.57 14.13 8.84
N LEU A 73 11.53 14.68 7.62
CA LEU A 73 10.66 14.20 6.54
C LEU A 73 10.97 12.73 6.20
N GLY A 74 12.25 12.36 6.17
CA GLY A 74 12.69 10.98 5.95
C GLY A 74 12.21 10.01 7.03
N ARG A 75 12.23 10.41 8.30
CA ARG A 75 11.70 9.57 9.40
C ARG A 75 10.19 9.38 9.30
N ARG A 76 9.46 10.45 8.97
CA ARG A 76 8.00 10.38 8.74
C ARG A 76 7.67 9.49 7.55
N LEU A 77 8.38 9.65 6.45
CA LEU A 77 8.22 8.82 5.26
C LEU A 77 8.43 7.35 5.61
N ALA A 78 9.56 7.01 6.24
CA ALA A 78 9.89 5.64 6.61
C ALA A 78 8.82 4.99 7.50
N TYR A 79 8.22 5.75 8.42
CA TYR A 79 7.10 5.28 9.22
C TYR A 79 5.82 5.08 8.39
N LEU A 80 5.41 6.08 7.62
CA LEU A 80 4.13 6.07 6.89
C LEU A 80 4.09 5.01 5.77
N VAL A 81 5.25 4.64 5.22
CA VAL A 81 5.36 3.57 4.22
C VAL A 81 5.82 2.23 4.83
N SER A 82 5.81 2.10 6.16
CA SER A 82 6.18 0.86 6.83
C SER A 82 5.08 -0.20 6.76
N GLN A 83 5.48 -1.47 6.71
CA GLN A 83 4.55 -2.61 6.66
C GLN A 83 3.43 -2.56 7.72
N PRO A 84 3.67 -2.18 9.00
CA PRO A 84 2.58 -2.05 9.97
C PRO A 84 1.53 -1.01 9.57
N VAL A 85 1.95 0.14 9.03
CA VAL A 85 1.02 1.18 8.57
C VAL A 85 0.27 0.71 7.33
N LEU A 86 0.96 0.13 6.34
CA LEU A 86 0.33 -0.42 5.15
C LEU A 86 -0.70 -1.51 5.49
N ALA A 87 -0.36 -2.43 6.38
CA ALA A 87 -1.27 -3.48 6.82
C ALA A 87 -2.51 -2.88 7.51
N GLY A 88 -2.34 -1.88 8.38
CA GLY A 88 -3.47 -1.19 9.03
C GLY A 88 -4.38 -0.44 8.04
N VAL A 89 -3.80 0.23 7.04
CA VAL A 89 -4.56 0.86 5.95
C VAL A 89 -5.31 -0.20 5.14
N ALA A 90 -4.65 -1.30 4.77
CA ALA A 90 -5.24 -2.41 4.04
C ALA A 90 -6.41 -3.06 4.79
N GLU A 91 -6.30 -3.22 6.11
CA GLU A 91 -7.38 -3.71 6.97
C GLU A 91 -8.56 -2.73 6.99
N THR A 92 -8.29 -1.44 7.12
CA THR A 92 -9.32 -0.39 7.19
C THR A 92 -10.16 -0.34 5.92
N ILE A 93 -9.52 -0.52 4.75
CA ILE A 93 -10.22 -0.56 3.46
C ILE A 93 -10.80 -1.93 3.10
N GLY A 94 -10.68 -2.94 3.98
CA GLY A 94 -11.24 -4.27 3.76
C GLY A 94 -10.54 -5.09 2.67
N LEU A 95 -9.26 -4.82 2.38
CA LEU A 95 -8.52 -5.44 1.27
C LEU A 95 -8.48 -6.98 1.33
N ALA A 96 -8.42 -7.55 2.54
CA ALA A 96 -8.40 -9.00 2.76
C ALA A 96 -9.56 -9.74 2.06
N ALA A 97 -10.74 -9.11 2.00
CA ALA A 97 -11.93 -9.72 1.39
C ALA A 97 -11.88 -9.70 -0.14
N ALA A 98 -11.10 -8.80 -0.73
CA ALA A 98 -10.93 -8.68 -2.18
C ALA A 98 -9.80 -9.59 -2.72
N LEU A 99 -8.93 -10.12 -1.85
CA LEU A 99 -7.78 -10.92 -2.24
C LEU A 99 -8.13 -12.33 -2.73
N SER A 100 -7.57 -12.68 -3.88
CA SER A 100 -7.59 -14.02 -4.44
C SER A 100 -6.35 -14.81 -3.99
N VAL A 101 -6.58 -15.79 -3.10
CA VAL A 101 -5.56 -16.73 -2.61
C VAL A 101 -5.97 -18.17 -2.94
N SER A 102 -5.01 -19.09 -3.00
CA SER A 102 -5.33 -20.51 -3.22
C SER A 102 -6.17 -21.09 -2.06
N PRO A 103 -7.03 -22.11 -2.28
CA PRO A 103 -7.84 -22.70 -1.22
C PRO A 103 -7.07 -23.21 0.01
N GLY A 104 -5.85 -23.71 -0.17
CA GLY A 104 -5.00 -24.16 0.95
C GLY A 104 -4.52 -22.97 1.80
N GLU A 105 -4.15 -21.88 1.13
CA GLU A 105 -3.67 -20.65 1.76
C GLU A 105 -4.82 -19.87 2.41
N ALA A 106 -6.02 -19.92 1.82
CA ALA A 106 -7.24 -19.37 2.42
C ALA A 106 -7.52 -20.00 3.79
N ARG A 107 -7.43 -21.34 3.89
CA ARG A 107 -7.58 -22.07 5.16
C ARG A 107 -6.51 -21.70 6.18
N ALA A 108 -5.30 -21.39 5.72
CA ALA A 108 -4.19 -20.96 6.55
C ALA A 108 -4.22 -19.47 6.93
N GLY A 109 -5.27 -18.73 6.54
CA GLY A 109 -5.47 -17.32 6.87
C GLY A 109 -4.51 -16.36 6.17
N VAL A 110 -3.94 -16.74 5.04
CA VAL A 110 -2.85 -15.99 4.38
C VAL A 110 -3.28 -14.60 3.94
N ALA A 111 -4.51 -14.44 3.46
CA ALA A 111 -5.07 -13.13 3.07
C ALA A 111 -5.18 -12.12 4.23
N LYS A 112 -5.01 -12.56 5.48
CA LYS A 112 -5.02 -11.71 6.68
C LYS A 112 -3.64 -11.45 7.26
N ARG A 113 -2.57 -11.98 6.65
CA ARG A 113 -1.20 -11.74 7.12
C ARG A 113 -0.80 -10.31 6.76
N ALA A 114 -0.19 -9.61 7.72
CA ALA A 114 0.23 -8.21 7.53
C ALA A 114 1.12 -8.00 6.30
N THR A 115 2.06 -8.93 6.04
CA THR A 115 2.92 -8.87 4.84
C THR A 115 2.08 -8.92 3.56
N VAL A 116 1.19 -9.91 3.45
CA VAL A 116 0.33 -10.10 2.26
C VAL A 116 -0.59 -8.91 2.03
N LEU A 117 -1.10 -8.30 3.10
CA LEU A 117 -1.94 -7.11 3.02
C LEU A 117 -1.14 -5.87 2.59
N ALA A 118 0.08 -5.70 3.09
CA ALA A 118 0.95 -4.61 2.67
C ALA A 118 1.31 -4.73 1.18
N ASP A 119 1.83 -5.90 0.76
CA ASP A 119 2.22 -6.16 -0.63
C ASP A 119 1.04 -5.96 -1.59
N ALA A 120 -0.15 -6.41 -1.19
CA ALA A 120 -1.36 -6.23 -1.98
C ALA A 120 -1.84 -4.78 -2.08
N LEU A 121 -1.66 -3.99 -1.02
CA LEU A 121 -2.01 -2.56 -1.03
C LEU A 121 -1.09 -1.79 -1.97
N GLU A 122 0.21 -2.09 -1.94
CA GLU A 122 1.17 -1.55 -2.91
C GLU A 122 0.81 -1.98 -4.32
N ALA A 123 0.49 -3.26 -4.55
CA ALA A 123 0.07 -3.72 -5.86
C ALA A 123 -1.21 -3.03 -6.37
N ALA A 124 -2.20 -2.80 -5.50
CA ALA A 124 -3.42 -2.07 -5.85
C ALA A 124 -3.11 -0.60 -6.21
N LEU A 125 -2.20 0.05 -5.48
CA LEU A 125 -1.70 1.38 -5.82
C LEU A 125 -0.93 1.39 -7.14
N GLY A 126 -0.12 0.37 -7.41
CA GLY A 126 0.56 0.18 -8.68
C GLY A 126 -0.45 0.04 -9.83
N ALA A 127 -1.52 -0.73 -9.64
CA ALA A 127 -2.60 -0.84 -10.62
C ALA A 127 -3.31 0.50 -10.86
N LEU A 128 -3.63 1.24 -9.79
CA LEU A 128 -4.23 2.58 -9.88
C LEU A 128 -3.36 3.55 -10.69
N TYR A 129 -2.07 3.60 -10.37
CA TYR A 129 -1.12 4.43 -11.10
C TYR A 129 -1.03 4.01 -12.57
N MET A 130 -0.93 2.71 -12.83
CA MET A 130 -0.81 2.20 -14.18
C MET A 130 -2.06 2.52 -15.01
N ASP A 131 -3.26 2.51 -14.41
CA ASP A 131 -4.53 2.77 -15.10
C ASP A 131 -4.91 4.25 -15.19
N GLY A 132 -4.90 4.97 -14.07
CA GLY A 132 -5.38 6.35 -13.92
C GLY A 132 -4.27 7.40 -13.79
N GLY A 133 -3.00 7.00 -13.72
CA GLY A 133 -1.86 7.90 -13.57
C GLY A 133 -1.62 8.40 -12.14
N LEU A 134 -0.61 9.26 -11.99
CA LEU A 134 -0.13 9.70 -10.67
C LEU A 134 -1.14 10.54 -9.90
N GLY A 135 -2.00 11.31 -10.58
CA GLY A 135 -3.05 12.10 -9.91
C GLY A 135 -4.01 11.24 -9.11
N VAL A 136 -4.57 10.21 -9.77
CA VAL A 136 -5.48 9.23 -9.14
C VAL A 136 -4.80 8.51 -7.96
N ALA A 137 -3.54 8.10 -8.15
CA ALA A 137 -2.76 7.44 -7.11
C ALA A 137 -2.55 8.36 -5.88
N ARG A 138 -2.20 9.63 -6.09
CA ARG A 138 -2.05 10.63 -5.01
C ARG A 138 -3.34 10.85 -4.25
N ASP A 139 -4.46 10.99 -4.94
CA ASP A 139 -5.77 11.20 -4.32
C ASP A 139 -6.17 10.01 -3.45
N PHE A 140 -5.90 8.79 -3.93
CA PHE A 140 -6.09 7.58 -3.12
C PHE A 140 -5.20 7.58 -1.88
N VAL A 141 -3.89 7.83 -2.03
CA VAL A 141 -2.94 7.86 -0.89
C VAL A 141 -3.38 8.87 0.17
N ARG A 142 -3.74 10.10 -0.23
CA ARG A 142 -4.19 11.13 0.73
C ARG A 142 -5.43 10.71 1.51
N ARG A 143 -6.41 10.09 0.85
CA ARG A 143 -7.62 9.60 1.53
C ARG A 143 -7.31 8.42 2.45
N ALA A 144 -6.59 7.42 1.96
CA ALA A 144 -6.35 6.18 2.68
C ALA A 144 -5.37 6.33 3.87
N TRP A 145 -4.42 7.27 3.79
CA TRP A 145 -3.47 7.56 4.87
C TRP A 145 -3.86 8.75 5.75
N ASN A 146 -5.02 9.37 5.56
CA ASN A 146 -5.43 10.58 6.29
C ASN A 146 -5.28 10.44 7.81
N ASP A 147 -5.73 9.32 8.36
CA ASP A 147 -5.70 9.07 9.80
C ASP A 147 -4.26 8.84 10.29
N ALA A 148 -3.47 8.04 9.54
CA ALA A 148 -2.06 7.80 9.86
C ALA A 148 -1.22 9.09 9.79
N MET A 149 -1.47 9.94 8.81
CA MET A 149 -0.84 11.27 8.68
C MET A 149 -1.21 12.19 9.84
N THR A 150 -2.46 12.15 10.30
CA THR A 150 -2.95 12.97 11.41
C THR A 150 -2.33 12.56 12.75
N VAL A 151 -2.15 11.26 12.98
CA VAL A 151 -1.47 10.73 14.18
C VAL A 151 -0.01 11.18 14.25
N GLN A 152 0.64 11.35 13.10
CA GLN A 152 1.99 11.87 12.98
C GLN A 152 2.04 13.41 13.03
N ALA A 153 1.24 14.09 13.87
CA ALA A 153 1.29 15.54 13.97
C ALA A 153 2.67 16.06 14.44
N GLU A 154 3.37 15.29 15.30
CA GLU A 154 4.72 15.59 15.78
C GLU A 154 5.76 14.65 15.15
N PRO A 155 7.00 15.10 14.90
CA PRO A 155 8.03 14.25 14.30
C PRO A 155 8.41 13.10 15.25
N PRO A 156 8.63 11.87 14.74
CA PRO A 156 9.09 10.76 15.57
C PRO A 156 10.39 11.14 16.28
N LYS A 157 10.38 11.14 17.62
CA LYS A 157 11.57 11.42 18.42
C LYS A 157 12.59 10.31 18.20
N ASP A 158 13.82 10.70 17.86
CA ASP A 158 14.92 9.78 17.66
C ASP A 158 15.20 9.03 18.98
N ALA A 159 15.22 7.69 18.96
CA ALA A 159 15.51 6.87 20.14
C ALA A 159 16.91 7.17 20.71
N LYS A 160 17.79 7.77 19.89
CA LYS A 160 19.13 8.22 20.30
C LYS A 160 19.11 9.52 21.11
N THR A 161 18.19 10.44 20.81
CA THR A 161 18.04 11.71 21.54
C THR A 161 17.42 11.49 22.92
N ALA A 162 16.46 10.56 23.03
CA ALA A 162 15.83 10.21 24.31
C ALA A 162 16.83 9.65 25.35
N LEU A 163 17.89 8.97 24.90
CA LEU A 163 18.96 8.47 25.76
C LEU A 163 20.00 9.54 26.13
N GLN A 164 20.17 10.58 25.32
CA GLN A 164 21.12 11.68 25.60
C GLN A 164 20.55 12.72 26.57
N GLU A 165 19.22 12.90 26.64
CA GLU A 165 18.59 13.81 27.60
C GLU A 165 18.54 13.25 29.04
N TRP A 166 18.89 11.97 29.23
CA TRP A 166 18.90 11.29 30.54
C TRP A 166 20.33 11.05 31.07
N ALA A 167 21.36 11.66 30.45
CA ALA A 167 22.76 11.56 30.85
C ALA A 167 23.29 12.88 31.42
#